data_AF-A0A292GR93-F1
#
_entry.id   AF-A0A292GR93-F1
#
_cell.length_a   1.000
_cell.length_b   1.000
_cell.length_c   1.000
_cell.angle_alpha   90.00
_cell.angle_beta   90.00
_cell.angle_gamma   90.00
#
_symmetry.space_group_name_H-M   'P 1'
#
loop_
_entity.id
_entity.type
_entity.pdbx_description
1 polymer ?
#
loop_
_entity_poly.entity_id
_entity_poly.type
_entity_poly.pdbx_seq_one_letter_code
_entity_poly.pdbx_strand_id
1 'polypeptide(L)'
;MGTLENIFGATRKSDRFASGERRLLWASLVGIIVAICIGLPMPANAAGNDGSAEKLRRLDIMLMVTGLRCRTTADNFTADYGDFTRHHLSELNEASNDLKTDLARRYGAKGANRALDRMSVVMANEYGGGHPWLTCAELKDVTRSLVRVQGRETLVEAAGQLLSRQPAPLLALATR
;
A
#
# COMPACT_ATOMS: atom_id res chain seq x y z
N MET A 1 21.93 -32.58 46.53
CA MET A 1 22.67 -32.03 45.38
C MET A 1 22.11 -32.69 44.13
N GLY A 2 21.35 -31.94 43.32
CA GLY A 2 20.53 -32.47 42.22
C GLY A 2 21.33 -32.79 40.95
N THR A 3 21.10 -34.02 40.46
CA THR A 3 20.85 -34.47 39.07
C THR A 3 21.09 -33.44 37.94
N LEU A 4 21.98 -33.74 36.96
CA LEU A 4 21.69 -34.41 35.66
C LEU A 4 20.64 -33.62 34.83
N GLU A 5 20.83 -33.18 33.59
CA GLU A 5 21.61 -33.67 32.46
C GLU A 5 21.66 -32.58 31.37
N ASN A 6 22.85 -32.38 30.79
CA ASN A 6 23.04 -31.75 29.48
C ASN A 6 22.79 -32.81 28.41
N ILE A 7 21.81 -32.62 27.53
CA ILE A 7 21.69 -33.37 26.27
C ILE A 7 21.42 -32.39 25.12
N PHE A 8 22.51 -31.82 24.61
CA PHE A 8 22.63 -31.42 23.21
C PHE A 8 22.96 -32.68 22.42
N GLY A 9 22.25 -32.95 21.32
CA GLY A 9 22.79 -33.85 20.29
C GLY A 9 21.79 -34.71 19.53
N ALA A 10 21.47 -34.24 18.33
CA ALA A 10 21.40 -35.05 17.11
C ALA A 10 20.43 -36.25 17.06
N THR A 11 19.23 -36.01 16.52
CA THR A 11 18.54 -37.02 15.70
C THR A 11 18.42 -36.52 14.26
N ARG A 12 19.51 -36.75 13.51
CA ARG A 12 19.57 -36.65 12.06
C ARG A 12 18.79 -37.85 11.48
N LYS A 13 17.50 -37.70 11.19
CA LYS A 13 16.72 -38.74 10.50
C LYS A 13 16.79 -38.49 9.00
N SER A 14 17.69 -39.23 8.36
CA SER A 14 17.63 -39.57 6.93
C SER A 14 16.25 -40.12 6.60
N ASP A 15 15.68 -39.66 5.49
CA ASP A 15 15.02 -40.52 4.50
C ASP A 15 14.98 -39.77 3.16
N ARG A 16 16.09 -39.90 2.41
CA ARG A 16 16.10 -39.70 0.95
C ARG A 16 15.58 -41.00 0.33
N PHE A 17 14.35 -41.06 -0.15
CA PHE A 17 13.91 -42.03 -1.17
C PHE A 17 12.60 -41.57 -1.80
N ALA A 18 12.68 -40.94 -2.97
CA ALA A 18 11.68 -41.04 -4.03
C ALA A 18 12.28 -40.44 -5.30
N SER A 19 13.21 -41.19 -5.89
CA SER A 19 13.61 -41.07 -7.28
C SER A 19 12.38 -41.34 -8.16
N GLY A 20 11.84 -40.28 -8.76
CA GLY A 20 10.77 -40.35 -9.75
C GLY A 20 11.30 -40.01 -11.13
N GLU A 21 12.16 -40.87 -11.67
CA GLU A 21 12.42 -40.93 -13.11
C GLU A 21 11.10 -41.26 -13.83
N ARG A 22 10.66 -40.36 -14.70
CA ARG A 22 10.02 -40.74 -15.96
C ARG A 22 10.23 -39.62 -16.97
N ARG A 23 11.39 -39.73 -17.59
CA ARG A 23 11.78 -39.11 -18.85
C ARG A 23 10.64 -39.24 -19.86
N LEU A 24 10.32 -38.10 -20.48
CA LEU A 24 10.19 -37.86 -21.92
C LEU A 24 9.36 -38.83 -22.77
N LEU A 25 8.77 -38.23 -23.82
CA LEU A 25 8.00 -38.80 -24.95
C LEU A 25 6.49 -38.66 -24.76
N TRP A 26 5.76 -38.53 -25.88
CA TRP A 26 4.38 -38.06 -26.04
C TRP A 26 4.27 -36.51 -26.08
N ALA A 27 4.85 -35.82 -27.06
CA ALA A 27 4.37 -35.73 -28.44
C ALA A 27 2.91 -35.24 -28.55
N SER A 28 2.79 -34.00 -29.01
CA SER A 28 1.70 -33.46 -29.84
C SER A 28 0.26 -33.56 -29.32
N LEU A 29 -0.35 -32.39 -29.08
CA LEU A 29 -1.55 -32.00 -29.84
C LEU A 29 -1.84 -30.51 -29.63
N VAL A 30 -1.84 -29.81 -30.76
CA VAL A 30 -2.44 -28.49 -30.96
C VAL A 30 -3.90 -28.57 -30.57
N GLY A 31 -4.29 -27.80 -29.56
CA GLY A 31 -5.68 -27.58 -29.17
C GLY A 31 -5.94 -26.10 -29.07
N ILE A 32 -6.27 -25.46 -30.20
CA ILE A 32 -6.81 -24.11 -30.22
C ILE A 32 -8.21 -24.17 -29.60
N ILE A 33 -8.33 -23.84 -28.32
CA ILE A 33 -9.62 -23.56 -27.68
C ILE A 33 -9.84 -22.05 -27.80
N VAL A 34 -10.55 -21.63 -28.85
CA VAL A 34 -11.17 -20.30 -28.89
C VAL A 34 -12.41 -20.37 -28.01
N ALA A 35 -12.23 -20.08 -26.72
CA ALA A 35 -13.32 -19.81 -25.81
C ALA A 35 -13.82 -18.38 -26.05
N ILE A 36 -14.89 -18.25 -26.84
CA ILE A 36 -15.68 -17.02 -26.91
C ILE A 36 -16.42 -16.89 -25.57
N CYS A 37 -15.79 -16.22 -24.61
CA CYS A 37 -16.47 -15.74 -23.42
C CYS A 37 -17.30 -14.51 -23.81
N ILE A 38 -18.58 -14.72 -24.06
CA ILE A 38 -19.58 -13.64 -24.03
C ILE A 38 -19.60 -13.14 -22.59
N GLY A 39 -18.96 -12.00 -22.35
CA GLY A 39 -18.91 -11.36 -21.05
C GLY A 39 -20.32 -10.98 -20.59
N LEU A 40 -20.85 -11.75 -19.64
CA LEU A 40 -22.01 -11.33 -18.85
C LEU A 40 -21.70 -9.96 -18.21
N PRO A 41 -22.65 -9.02 -18.17
CA PRO A 41 -22.48 -7.82 -17.35
C PRO A 41 -22.31 -8.27 -15.90
N MET A 42 -21.08 -8.18 -15.40
CA MET A 42 -20.85 -8.33 -13.96
C MET A 42 -21.68 -7.25 -13.27
N PRO A 43 -22.47 -7.58 -12.24
CA PRO A 43 -23.07 -6.55 -11.41
C PRO A 43 -21.91 -5.70 -10.89
N ALA A 44 -21.93 -4.41 -11.22
CA ALA A 44 -21.11 -3.43 -10.55
C ALA A 44 -21.43 -3.58 -9.06
N ASN A 45 -20.52 -4.22 -8.32
CA ASN A 45 -20.68 -4.36 -6.89
C ASN A 45 -20.89 -2.97 -6.31
N ALA A 46 -21.93 -2.87 -5.48
CA ALA A 46 -22.32 -1.70 -4.73
C ALA A 46 -21.10 -0.94 -4.22
N ALA A 47 -21.18 0.40 -4.21
CA ALA A 47 -20.18 1.35 -3.74
C ALA A 47 -19.55 0.97 -2.38
N GLY A 48 -18.65 0.00 -2.40
CA GLY A 48 -17.70 -0.28 -1.35
C GLY A 48 -16.47 0.50 -1.75
N ASN A 49 -16.22 1.61 -1.05
CA ASN A 49 -14.98 2.37 -1.03
C ASN A 49 -13.93 1.81 -2.01
N ASP A 50 -13.88 2.39 -3.21
CA ASP A 50 -13.04 2.14 -4.39
C ASP A 50 -11.51 2.22 -4.14
N GLY A 51 -11.09 1.96 -2.92
CA GLY A 51 -9.76 2.21 -2.39
C GLY A 51 -9.55 3.66 -1.93
N SER A 52 -10.53 4.57 -2.06
CA SER A 52 -10.37 5.98 -1.63
C SER A 52 -9.84 6.12 -0.22
N ALA A 53 -10.47 5.43 0.75
CA ALA A 53 -10.03 5.53 2.14
C ALA A 53 -8.62 4.96 2.37
N GLU A 54 -8.24 3.91 1.63
CA GLU A 54 -6.88 3.38 1.66
C GLU A 54 -5.89 4.39 1.07
N LYS A 55 -6.21 5.01 -0.07
CA LYS A 55 -5.39 6.04 -0.72
C LYS A 55 -5.14 7.22 0.22
N LEU A 56 -6.17 7.75 0.86
CA LEU A 56 -6.02 8.87 1.82
C LEU A 56 -5.13 8.48 3.00
N ARG A 57 -5.31 7.28 3.55
CA ARG A 57 -4.46 6.80 4.65
C ARG A 57 -3.01 6.59 4.21
N ARG A 58 -2.78 6.11 2.99
CA ARG A 58 -1.44 5.94 2.43
C ARG A 58 -0.78 7.29 2.14
N LEU A 59 -1.52 8.26 1.62
CA LEU A 59 -1.04 9.63 1.43
C LEU A 59 -0.57 10.23 2.76
N ASP A 60 -1.39 10.13 3.81
CA ASP A 60 -1.07 10.62 5.15
C ASP A 60 0.25 10.03 5.69
N ILE A 61 0.38 8.70 5.63
CA ILE A 61 1.61 8.00 6.06
C ILE A 61 2.82 8.43 5.21
N MET A 62 2.65 8.55 3.89
CA MET A 62 3.72 8.97 2.98
C MET A 62 4.21 10.37 3.33
N LEU A 63 3.32 11.35 3.48
CA LEU A 63 3.68 12.73 3.82
C LEU A 63 4.33 12.83 5.21
N MET A 64 3.81 12.08 6.18
CA MET A 64 4.41 12.01 7.52
C MET A 64 5.85 11.49 7.46
N VAL A 65 6.06 10.33 6.83
CA VAL A 65 7.36 9.64 6.82
C VAL A 65 8.39 10.44 6.04
N THR A 66 8.00 10.95 4.86
CA THR A 66 8.90 11.80 4.06
C THR A 66 9.16 13.15 4.74
N GLY A 67 8.18 13.71 5.45
CA GLY A 67 8.37 14.92 6.28
C GLY A 67 9.40 14.71 7.38
N LEU A 68 9.33 13.58 8.10
CA LEU A 68 10.32 13.22 9.12
C LEU A 68 11.73 13.06 8.56
N ARG A 69 11.87 12.61 7.32
CA ARG A 69 13.15 12.51 6.62
C ARG A 69 13.70 13.88 6.22
N CYS A 70 12.84 14.76 5.71
CA CYS A 70 13.24 16.11 5.28
C CYS A 70 13.43 17.09 6.45
N ARG A 71 13.15 16.69 7.70
CA ARG A 71 13.14 17.61 8.86
C ARG A 71 14.45 18.34 9.15
N THR A 72 15.59 17.78 8.75
CA THR A 72 16.92 18.36 8.98
C THR A 72 17.50 19.06 7.75
N THR A 73 16.75 19.14 6.65
CA THR A 73 17.17 19.83 5.43
C THR A 73 16.61 21.26 5.40
N ALA A 74 17.07 22.08 4.47
CA ALA A 74 16.48 23.41 4.21
C ALA A 74 15.01 23.32 3.76
N ASP A 75 14.62 22.17 3.20
CA ASP A 75 13.30 21.88 2.67
C ASP A 75 12.44 21.10 3.68
N ASN A 76 12.64 21.35 4.98
CA ASN A 76 11.75 20.82 6.01
C ASN A 76 10.31 21.31 5.74
N PHE A 77 9.39 20.35 5.64
CA PHE A 77 7.96 20.59 5.40
C PHE A 77 7.07 19.97 6.48
N THR A 78 7.61 19.60 7.65
CA THR A 78 6.79 19.03 8.75
C THR A 78 5.70 19.99 9.23
N ALA A 79 5.94 21.30 9.15
CA ALA A 79 4.93 22.32 9.44
C ALA A 79 3.80 22.29 8.39
N ASP A 80 4.15 22.25 7.10
CA ASP A 80 3.20 22.17 5.99
C ASP A 80 2.35 20.88 6.07
N TYR A 81 2.95 19.75 6.45
CA TYR A 81 2.22 18.51 6.75
C TYR A 81 1.26 18.66 7.94
N GLY A 82 1.67 19.41 8.97
CA GLY A 82 0.80 19.79 10.08
C GLY A 82 -0.40 20.63 9.64
N ASP A 83 -0.22 21.56 8.70
CA ASP A 83 -1.32 22.33 8.11
C ASP A 83 -2.25 21.44 7.28
N PHE A 84 -1.69 20.55 6.47
CA PHE A 84 -2.44 19.58 5.67
C PHE A 84 -3.37 18.72 6.55
N THR A 85 -2.83 18.12 7.61
CA THR A 85 -3.59 17.26 8.52
C THR A 85 -4.67 18.03 9.29
N ARG A 86 -4.41 19.30 9.67
CA ARG A 86 -5.42 20.15 10.30
C ARG A 86 -6.54 20.53 9.34
N HIS A 87 -6.21 20.87 8.10
CA HIS A 87 -7.19 21.30 7.10
C HIS A 87 -8.12 20.15 6.69
N HIS A 88 -7.56 18.94 6.53
CA HIS A 88 -8.29 17.75 6.06
C HIS A 88 -8.64 16.76 7.17
N LEU A 89 -8.70 17.23 8.44
CA LEU A 89 -8.87 16.34 9.58
C LEU A 89 -10.17 15.53 9.51
N SER A 90 -11.25 16.14 9.00
CA SER A 90 -12.55 15.47 8.87
C SER A 90 -12.47 14.33 7.86
N GLU A 91 -11.95 14.61 6.66
CA GLU A 91 -11.79 13.67 5.56
C GLU A 91 -10.87 12.51 5.94
N LEU A 92 -9.74 12.79 6.60
CA LEU A 92 -8.78 11.78 7.06
C LEU A 92 -9.37 10.87 8.14
N ASN A 93 -10.19 11.40 9.05
CA ASN A 93 -10.87 10.61 10.08
C ASN A 93 -11.97 9.73 9.50
N GLU A 94 -12.80 10.28 8.61
CA GLU A 94 -13.82 9.52 7.90
C GLU A 94 -13.18 8.37 7.10
N ALA A 95 -12.14 8.67 6.31
CA ALA A 95 -11.37 7.66 5.59
C ALA A 95 -10.79 6.59 6.54
N SER A 96 -10.24 6.99 7.69
CA SER A 96 -9.70 6.04 8.66
C SER A 96 -10.79 5.09 9.20
N ASN A 97 -12.01 5.58 9.40
CA ASN A 97 -13.14 4.77 9.86
C ASN A 97 -13.68 3.85 8.76
N ASP A 98 -13.81 4.36 7.53
CA ASP A 98 -14.20 3.59 6.36
C ASP A 98 -13.23 2.42 6.13
N LEU A 99 -11.93 2.72 6.18
CA LEU A 99 -10.88 1.73 5.98
C LEU A 99 -10.89 0.67 7.09
N LYS A 100 -11.04 1.07 8.36
CA LYS A 100 -11.20 0.11 9.47
C LYS A 100 -12.40 -0.81 9.28
N THR A 101 -13.53 -0.25 8.88
CA THR A 101 -14.76 -1.00 8.62
C THR A 101 -14.56 -1.98 7.48
N ASP A 102 -13.94 -1.54 6.38
CA ASP A 102 -13.64 -2.38 5.24
C ASP A 102 -12.68 -3.52 5.57
N LEU A 103 -11.60 -3.23 6.28
CA LEU A 103 -10.66 -4.24 6.73
C LEU A 103 -11.28 -5.21 7.74
N ALA A 104 -12.21 -4.76 8.58
CA ALA A 104 -12.96 -5.63 9.48
C ALA A 104 -13.91 -6.56 8.73
N ARG A 105 -14.54 -6.09 7.64
CA ARG A 105 -15.34 -6.96 6.75
C ARG A 105 -14.46 -8.03 6.07
N ARG A 106 -13.25 -7.68 5.64
CA ARG A 106 -12.34 -8.59 4.90
C ARG A 106 -11.60 -9.57 5.80
N TYR A 107 -11.16 -9.15 6.98
CA TYR A 107 -10.23 -9.91 7.83
C TYR A 107 -10.76 -10.17 9.26
N GLY A 108 -11.98 -9.73 9.58
CA GLY A 108 -12.53 -9.73 10.92
C GLY A 108 -11.93 -8.62 11.81
N ALA A 109 -12.59 -8.31 12.93
CA ALA A 109 -12.18 -7.22 13.82
C ALA A 109 -10.72 -7.33 14.31
N LYS A 110 -10.27 -8.54 14.68
CA LYS A 110 -8.87 -8.78 15.07
C LYS A 110 -7.89 -8.68 13.90
N GLY A 111 -8.33 -8.99 12.68
CA GLY A 111 -7.51 -8.93 11.48
C GLY A 111 -7.35 -7.52 10.93
N ALA A 112 -8.34 -6.64 11.15
CA ALA A 112 -8.35 -5.27 10.65
C ALA A 112 -7.16 -4.45 11.15
N ASN A 113 -6.91 -4.45 12.46
CA ASN A 113 -5.78 -3.72 13.05
C ASN A 113 -4.44 -4.24 12.50
N ARG A 114 -4.26 -5.57 12.42
CA ARG A 114 -3.04 -6.15 11.83
C ARG A 114 -2.87 -5.79 10.36
N ALA A 115 -3.96 -5.63 9.60
CA ALA A 115 -3.88 -5.20 8.22
C ALA A 115 -3.47 -3.72 8.11
N LEU A 116 -4.01 -2.84 8.97
CA LEU A 116 -3.59 -1.43 9.06
C LEU A 116 -2.13 -1.29 9.47
N ASP A 117 -1.67 -2.06 10.45
CA ASP A 117 -0.28 -2.03 10.92
C ASP A 117 0.67 -2.46 9.81
N ARG A 118 0.35 -3.57 9.11
CA ARG A 118 1.14 -4.03 7.96
C ARG A 118 1.21 -2.98 6.87
N MET A 119 0.09 -2.37 6.51
CA MET A 119 0.06 -1.30 5.52
C MET A 119 0.95 -0.12 5.96
N SER A 120 0.86 0.28 7.23
CA SER A 120 1.67 1.38 7.77
C SER A 120 3.17 1.08 7.72
N VAL A 121 3.58 -0.15 8.05
CA VAL A 121 4.97 -0.60 7.96
C VAL A 121 5.46 -0.64 6.51
N VAL A 122 4.65 -1.19 5.59
CA VAL A 122 5.01 -1.22 4.16
C VAL A 122 5.24 0.19 3.63
N MET A 123 4.32 1.11 3.91
CA MET A 123 4.43 2.51 3.49
C MET A 123 5.63 3.22 4.11
N ALA A 124 5.89 3.02 5.42
CA ALA A 124 7.04 3.61 6.08
C ALA A 124 8.38 3.10 5.51
N ASN A 125 8.45 1.82 5.14
CA ASN A 125 9.63 1.26 4.49
C ASN A 125 9.78 1.74 3.04
N GLU A 126 8.67 1.82 2.30
CA GLU A 126 8.65 2.31 0.91
C GLU A 126 9.13 3.76 0.81
N TYR A 127 8.68 4.63 1.72
CA TYR A 127 8.97 6.06 1.68
C TYR A 127 10.00 6.53 2.72
N GLY A 128 10.54 5.64 3.55
CA GLY A 128 11.60 5.97 4.52
C GLY A 128 12.91 6.41 3.85
N GLY A 129 13.13 5.94 2.62
CA GLY A 129 14.18 6.41 1.71
C GLY A 129 13.91 7.78 1.08
N GLY A 130 12.75 8.37 1.31
CA GLY A 130 12.23 9.52 0.57
C GLY A 130 11.25 9.11 -0.51
N HIS A 131 10.66 10.09 -1.18
CA HIS A 131 9.76 9.84 -2.31
C HIS A 131 10.57 9.41 -3.54
N PRO A 132 10.13 8.39 -4.32
CA PRO A 132 10.94 7.81 -5.39
C PRO A 132 11.29 8.78 -6.54
N TRP A 133 10.49 9.83 -6.72
CA TRP A 133 10.64 10.80 -7.80
C TRP A 133 10.37 12.25 -7.39
N LEU A 134 10.18 12.53 -6.10
CA LEU A 134 10.05 13.90 -5.59
C LEU A 134 11.16 14.18 -4.57
N THR A 135 11.79 15.33 -4.72
CA THR A 135 12.72 15.90 -3.76
C THR A 135 11.98 16.47 -2.55
N CYS A 136 12.71 16.78 -1.47
CA CYS A 136 12.13 17.46 -0.31
C CYS A 136 11.50 18.81 -0.68
N ALA A 137 12.13 19.57 -1.58
CA ALA A 137 11.61 20.84 -2.07
C ALA A 137 10.26 20.65 -2.80
N GLU A 138 10.18 19.68 -3.71
CA GLU A 138 8.94 19.42 -4.45
C GLU A 138 7.84 18.87 -3.52
N LEU A 139 8.17 18.00 -2.57
CA LEU A 139 7.23 17.51 -1.56
C LEU A 139 6.66 18.65 -0.72
N LYS A 140 7.48 19.63 -0.36
CA LYS A 140 7.05 20.83 0.35
C LYS A 140 6.01 21.62 -0.44
N ASP A 141 6.28 21.88 -1.71
CA ASP A 141 5.37 22.63 -2.59
C ASP A 141 4.07 21.86 -2.88
N VAL A 142 4.17 20.54 -3.07
CA VAL A 142 3.01 19.66 -3.19
C VAL A 142 2.17 19.70 -1.92
N THR A 143 2.78 19.56 -0.74
CA THR A 143 2.06 19.54 0.54
C THR A 143 1.32 20.87 0.77
N ARG A 144 1.95 22.00 0.46
CA ARG A 144 1.31 23.32 0.48
C ARG A 144 0.13 23.43 -0.47
N SER A 145 0.22 22.78 -1.64
CA SER A 145 -0.86 22.74 -2.61
C SER A 145 -2.02 21.87 -2.15
N LEU A 146 -1.73 20.73 -1.50
CA LEU A 146 -2.73 19.85 -0.90
C LEU A 146 -3.57 20.55 0.17
N VAL A 147 -3.01 21.49 0.94
CA VAL A 147 -3.77 22.31 1.90
C VAL A 147 -4.88 23.10 1.21
N ARG A 148 -4.73 23.47 -0.06
CA ARG A 148 -5.73 24.25 -0.82
C ARG A 148 -6.72 23.39 -1.59
N VAL A 149 -6.50 22.08 -1.67
CA VAL A 149 -7.44 21.17 -2.34
C VAL A 149 -8.75 21.18 -1.59
N GLN A 150 -9.86 21.29 -2.31
CA GLN A 150 -11.20 21.21 -1.74
C GLN A 150 -11.91 19.98 -2.26
N GLY A 151 -12.70 19.36 -1.39
CA GLY A 151 -13.49 18.17 -1.73
C GLY A 151 -12.69 16.88 -1.60
N ARG A 152 -13.34 15.89 -0.99
CA ARG A 152 -12.77 14.57 -0.73
C ARG A 152 -12.34 13.85 -2.01
N GLU A 153 -13.14 13.92 -3.07
CA GLU A 153 -12.83 13.26 -4.34
C GLU A 153 -11.54 13.79 -4.98
N THR A 154 -11.37 15.11 -5.02
CA THR A 154 -10.16 15.76 -5.54
C THR A 154 -8.94 15.42 -4.67
N LEU A 155 -9.11 15.33 -3.35
CA LEU A 155 -8.03 14.90 -2.46
C LEU A 155 -7.63 13.43 -2.72
N VAL A 156 -8.61 12.55 -2.96
CA VAL A 156 -8.35 11.14 -3.33
C VAL A 156 -7.62 11.05 -4.68
N GLU A 157 -8.00 11.86 -5.67
CA GLU A 157 -7.34 11.91 -6.96
C GLU A 157 -5.87 12.34 -6.81
N ALA A 158 -5.63 13.42 -6.05
CA ALA A 158 -4.28 13.89 -5.73
C ALA A 158 -3.47 12.82 -4.97
N ALA A 159 -4.08 12.13 -4.00
CA ALA A 159 -3.47 11.00 -3.32
C ALA A 159 -3.04 9.90 -4.30
N GLY A 160 -3.90 9.55 -5.26
CA GLY A 160 -3.59 8.56 -6.30
C GLY A 160 -2.39 8.93 -7.16
N GLN A 161 -2.25 10.21 -7.52
CA GLN A 161 -1.12 10.71 -8.30
C GLN A 161 0.19 10.70 -7.51
N LEU A 162 0.17 11.04 -6.23
CA LEU A 162 1.39 11.04 -5.41
C LEU A 162 1.83 9.61 -5.04
N LEU A 163 0.87 8.69 -4.90
CA LEU A 163 1.16 7.30 -4.58
C LEU A 163 1.53 6.46 -5.81
N SER A 164 1.49 7.03 -7.03
CA SER A 164 1.93 6.30 -8.22
C SER A 164 3.45 6.14 -8.25
N ARG A 165 3.92 4.97 -8.68
CA ARG A 165 5.36 4.63 -8.75
C ARG A 165 6.13 5.42 -9.81
N GLN A 166 5.42 6.14 -10.66
CA GLN A 166 5.98 6.95 -11.74
C GLN A 166 5.35 8.33 -11.67
N PRO A 167 6.08 9.38 -12.07
CA PRO A 167 5.48 10.69 -12.23
C PRO A 167 4.34 10.58 -13.25
N ALA A 168 3.15 11.05 -12.88
CA ALA A 168 2.11 11.25 -13.86
C ALA A 168 2.65 12.26 -14.90
N PRO A 169 2.45 12.03 -16.21
CA PRO A 169 2.83 13.04 -17.20
C PRO A 169 2.14 14.36 -16.81
N LEU A 170 2.93 15.42 -16.67
CA LEU A 170 2.56 16.77 -16.19
C LEU A 170 1.32 17.42 -16.84
N LEU A 171 0.73 16.77 -17.85
CA LEU A 171 -0.46 17.21 -18.57
C LEU A 171 -1.75 17.20 -17.72
N ALA A 172 -1.77 16.47 -16.60
CA ALA A 172 -2.98 16.35 -15.77
C ALA A 172 -3.19 17.50 -14.76
N LEU A 173 -2.13 18.24 -14.40
CA LEU A 173 -2.21 19.35 -13.42
C LEU A 173 -2.30 20.74 -14.08
N ALA A 174 -2.01 20.85 -15.38
CA ALA A 174 -2.06 22.12 -16.11
C ALA A 174 -3.45 22.45 -16.71
N THR A 175 -4.45 21.59 -16.49
CA THR A 175 -5.77 21.69 -17.14
C THR A 175 -6.95 21.81 -16.17
N ARG A 176 -6.72 22.07 -14.88
CA ARG A 176 -7.80 22.35 -13.92
C ARG A 176 -7.53 23.61 -13.10
#